data_AF-A0A3B1C0X5-F1
#
_entry.id   AF-A0A3B1C0X5-F1
#
_cell.length_a   1.000
_cell.length_b   1.000
_cell.length_c   1.000
_cell.angle_alpha   90.00
_cell.angle_beta   90.00
_cell.angle_gamma   90.00
#
_symmetry.space_group_name_H-M   'P 1'
#
loop_
_entity.id
_entity.type
_entity.pdbx_description
1 polymer ?
#
loop_
_entity_poly.entity_id
_entity_poly.type
_entity_poly.pdbx_seq_one_letter_code
_entity_poly.pdbx_strand_id
1 'polypeptide(L)' 'LHHDAATADAAATALLVAGPEQWREVAKKMGLSQVMVITPQGEISMSPAMVERIRFEVSPEPSVNVVNW' A
#
# COMPACT_ATOMS: atom_id res chain seq x y z
N LEU A 1 -1.60 0.80 -6.73
CA LEU A 1 -1.94 1.37 -8.05
C LEU A 1 -1.22 0.54 -9.10
N HIS A 2 -1.91 0.13 -10.15
CA HIS A 2 -1.32 -0.65 -11.22
C HIS A 2 -1.98 -0.25 -12.55
N HIS A 3 -1.27 -0.37 -13.66
CA HIS A 3 -1.77 0.04 -14.98
C HIS A 3 -2.82 -0.95 -15.52
N ASP A 4 -2.68 -2.23 -15.17
CA ASP A 4 -3.66 -3.27 -15.44
C ASP A 4 -4.61 -3.44 -14.25
N ALA A 5 -5.92 -3.32 -14.51
CA ALA A 5 -6.96 -3.34 -13.48
C ALA A 5 -7.16 -4.73 -12.85
N ALA A 6 -7.03 -5.80 -13.64
CA ALA A 6 -7.17 -7.17 -13.12
C ALA A 6 -6.06 -7.51 -12.12
N THR A 7 -4.83 -7.09 -12.44
CA THR A 7 -3.67 -7.22 -11.55
C THR A 7 -3.85 -6.37 -10.29
N ALA A 8 -4.38 -5.15 -10.43
CA ALA A 8 -4.65 -4.27 -9.28
C ALA A 8 -5.64 -4.91 -8.29
N ASP A 9 -6.72 -5.50 -8.81
CA ASP A 9 -7.77 -6.13 -8.01
C ASP A 9 -7.28 -7.42 -7.32
N ALA A 10 -6.57 -8.27 -8.07
CA ALA A 10 -5.96 -9.47 -7.51
C ALA A 10 -4.91 -9.14 -6.43
N ALA A 11 -4.11 -8.09 -6.66
CA ALA A 11 -3.14 -7.59 -5.68
C ALA A 11 -3.82 -7.09 -4.41
N ALA A 12 -4.89 -6.29 -4.53
CA ALA A 12 -5.60 -5.79 -3.35
C ALA A 12 -6.08 -6.94 -2.46
N THR A 13 -6.67 -7.98 -3.06
CA THR A 13 -7.12 -9.18 -2.34
C THR A 13 -5.97 -9.96 -1.74
N ALA A 14 -4.89 -10.19 -2.50
CA ALA A 14 -3.73 -10.94 -2.02
C ALA A 14 -3.05 -10.26 -0.83
N LEU A 15 -2.88 -8.93 -0.89
CA LEU A 15 -2.32 -8.14 0.20
C LEU A 15 -3.22 -8.15 1.44
N LEU A 16 -4.54 -8.08 1.25
CA LEU A 16 -5.50 -8.16 2.36
C LEU A 16 -5.42 -9.51 3.07
N VAL A 17 -5.37 -10.62 2.31
CA VAL A 17 -5.22 -11.98 2.86
C VAL A 17 -3.87 -12.19 3.55
N ALA A 18 -2.79 -11.62 2.99
CA ALA A 18 -1.45 -11.68 3.57
C ALA A 18 -1.35 -10.99 4.94
N GLY A 19 -2.21 -9.98 5.18
CA GLY A 19 -2.30 -9.29 6.45
C GLY A 19 -1.05 -8.44 6.78
N PRO A 20 -1.02 -7.82 7.98
CA PRO A 20 -0.01 -6.83 8.36
C PRO A 20 1.42 -7.40 8.41
N GLU A 21 1.57 -8.71 8.62
CA GLU A 21 2.86 -9.38 8.76
C GLU A 21 3.52 -9.69 7.41
N GLN A 22 2.72 -10.05 6.38
CA GLN A 22 3.27 -10.62 5.13
C GLN A 22 2.99 -9.79 3.89
N TRP A 23 2.15 -8.76 3.95
CA TRP A 23 1.77 -7.99 2.76
C TRP A 23 2.98 -7.41 2.00
N ARG A 24 4.07 -7.02 2.68
CA ARG A 24 5.27 -6.48 2.02
C ARG A 24 5.95 -7.53 1.13
N GLU A 25 6.12 -8.74 1.65
CA GLU A 25 6.72 -9.85 0.91
C GLU A 25 5.85 -10.27 -0.27
N VAL A 26 4.52 -10.26 -0.09
CA VAL A 26 3.57 -10.52 -1.18
C VAL A 26 3.63 -9.42 -2.24
N ALA A 27 3.66 -8.14 -1.83
CA ALA A 27 3.77 -7.01 -2.76
C ALA A 27 5.04 -7.09 -3.63
N LYS A 28 6.19 -7.45 -3.03
CA LYS A 28 7.44 -7.69 -3.76
C LYS A 28 7.32 -8.80 -4.79
N LYS A 29 6.79 -9.96 -4.37
CA LYS A 29 6.62 -11.13 -5.24
C LYS A 29 5.67 -10.86 -6.39
N MET A 30 4.69 -9.97 -6.18
CA MET A 30 3.75 -9.52 -7.21
C MET A 30 4.31 -8.38 -8.08
N GLY A 31 5.51 -7.87 -7.82
CA GLY A 31 6.14 -6.81 -8.62
C GLY A 31 5.44 -5.45 -8.53
N LEU A 32 4.75 -5.17 -7.43
CA LEU A 32 3.92 -3.96 -7.28
C LEU A 32 4.76 -2.73 -6.95
N SER A 33 4.91 -1.77 -7.85
CA SER A 33 5.69 -0.54 -7.58
C SER A 33 4.97 0.50 -6.72
N GLN A 34 3.64 0.41 -6.60
CA GLN A 34 2.81 1.40 -5.91
C GLN A 34 1.78 0.74 -5.01
N VAL A 35 1.97 0.86 -3.70
CA VAL A 35 1.09 0.27 -2.69
C VAL A 35 0.83 1.28 -1.57
N MET A 36 -0.41 1.28 -1.07
CA MET A 36 -0.82 1.90 0.19
C MET A 36 -1.60 0.86 0.98
N VAL A 37 -1.25 0.67 2.24
CA VAL A 37 -1.94 -0.21 3.19
C VAL A 37 -2.32 0.62 4.40
N ILE A 38 -3.55 0.45 4.88
CA ILE A 38 -4.07 1.08 6.09
C ILE A 38 -4.52 -0.04 7.03
N THR A 39 -4.00 -0.06 8.25
CA THR A 39 -4.41 -1.05 9.26
C THR A 39 -5.70 -0.60 9.98
N PRO A 40 -6.41 -1.50 10.67
CA PRO A 40 -7.55 -1.12 11.51
C PRO A 40 -7.23 -0.08 12.60
N GLN A 41 -5.97 0.00 13.02
CA GLN A 41 -5.45 0.96 13.99
C GLN A 41 -5.16 2.34 13.35
N GLY A 42 -5.37 2.48 12.04
CA GLY A 42 -5.10 3.71 11.30
C GLY A 42 -3.63 3.91 10.91
N GLU A 43 -2.78 2.89 11.04
CA GLU A 43 -1.40 2.98 10.59
C GLU A 43 -1.34 2.93 9.06
N ILE A 44 -0.67 3.90 8.46
CA ILE A 44 -0.55 4.03 7.01
C ILE A 44 0.87 3.64 6.59
N SER A 45 0.98 2.66 5.70
CA SER A 45 2.23 2.30 5.02
C SER A 45 2.12 2.55 3.53
N MET A 46 3.12 3.21 2.95
CA MET A 46 3.14 3.54 1.53
C MET A 46 4.50 3.28 0.90
N SER A 47 4.52 2.81 -0.36
CA SER A 47 5.72 2.83 -1.20
C SER A 47 6.10 4.28 -1.55
N PRO A 48 7.39 4.60 -1.77
CA PRO A 48 7.82 5.95 -2.17
C PRO A 48 7.03 6.52 -3.35
N ALA A 49 6.84 5.75 -4.42
CA ALA A 49 6.10 6.16 -5.61
C ALA A 49 4.58 6.39 -5.38
N MET A 50 4.05 5.95 -4.23
CA MET A 50 2.67 6.22 -3.82
C MET A 50 2.57 7.51 -3.02
N VAL A 51 3.56 7.80 -2.17
CA VAL A 51 3.61 9.04 -1.38
C VAL A 51 3.49 10.28 -2.29
N GLU A 52 4.17 10.26 -3.43
CA GLU A 52 4.14 11.34 -4.43
C GLU A 52 2.76 11.59 -5.07
N ARG A 53 1.81 10.65 -4.89
CA ARG A 53 0.50 10.65 -5.56
C ARG A 53 -0.68 10.88 -4.61
N ILE A 54 -0.46 10.81 -3.30
CA ILE A 54 -1.51 10.92 -2.30
C ILE A 54 -1.55 12.34 -1.74
N ARG A 55 -2.77 12.86 -1.57
CA ARG A 55 -3.06 14.07 -0.81
C ARG A 55 -4.02 13.71 0.31
N PHE A 56 -3.68 14.08 1.53
CA PHE A 56 -4.58 13.90 2.67
C PHE A 56 -5.52 15.10 2.78
N GLU A 57 -6.83 14.86 2.87
CA GLU A 57 -7.86 15.89 3.02
C GLU A 57 -8.18 16.16 4.51
N VAL A 58 -7.30 15.75 5.42
CA VAL A 58 -7.48 15.85 6.87
C VAL A 58 -6.34 16.66 7.48
N SER A 59 -6.65 17.41 8.56
CA SER A 59 -5.68 18.19 9.32
C SER A 59 -5.75 17.83 10.81
N PRO A 60 -4.63 17.45 11.45
CA PRO A 60 -3.30 17.30 10.85
C PRO A 60 -3.23 16.11 9.87
N GLU A 61 -2.29 16.15 8.93
CA GLU A 61 -2.01 15.01 8.06
C GLU A 61 -1.54 13.80 8.90
N PRO A 62 -1.95 12.58 8.56
CA PRO A 62 -1.54 11.39 9.28
C PRO A 62 -0.06 11.09 9.05
N SER A 63 0.56 10.43 10.03
CA SER A 63 1.92 9.92 9.87
C SER A 63 1.94 8.73 8.91
N VAL A 64 2.92 8.72 8.00
CA VAL A 64 3.08 7.67 6.98
C VAL A 64 4.39 6.93 7.23
N ASN A 65 4.32 5.60 7.29
CA ASN A 65 5.49 4.74 7.20
C ASN A 65 5.85 4.53 5.73
N VAL A 66 6.93 5.18 5.27
CA VAL A 66 7.44 4.97 3.92
C VAL A 66 8.22 3.66 3.90
N VAL A 67 7.65 2.66 3.22
CA VAL A 67 8.25 1.34 3.13
C VAL A 67 9.19 1.27 1.93
N ASN A 68 10.48 1.21 2.22
CA ASN A 68 11.51 0.84 1.25
C ASN A 68 11.63 -0.67 1.29
N TRP A 69 11.40 -1.33 0.15
CA TRP A 69 11.27 -2.77 0.09
C TRP A 69 11.92 -3.29 -1.18
#